data_AF-A0A2R8CC66-F1
#
_entry.id   AF-A0A2R8CC66-F1
#
_cell.length_a   1.000
_cell.length_b   1.000
_cell.length_c   1.000
_cell.angle_alpha   90.00
_cell.angle_beta   90.00
_cell.angle_gamma   90.00
#
_symmetry.space_group_name_H-M   'P 1'
#
loop_
_entity.id
_entity.type
_entity.pdbx_description
1 polymer ?
#
loop_
_entity_poly.entity_id
_entity_poly.type
_entity_poly.pdbx_seq_one_letter_code
_entity_poly.pdbx_strand_id
1 'polypeptide(L)'
;MATETKDIVSACVDSYGSAVGMPQLCGEWMGNQIFWLVITLVVIFLILSRVALPRIGAILAERQGTITNDIAAAEDLKAKAVEAEDAYNKALADARAQAQAIAAEARAEIQADLDVAIAKADAEIAAKAAESEAAIAEIRAGALDSIQAVAKDTAGEIVTALGGQADEAGIAGAIDARMKG
;
A
#
# COMPACT_ATOMS: atom_id res chain seq x y z
N MET A 1 72.84 -93.60 11.62
CA MET A 1 72.48 -92.17 11.56
C MET A 1 72.96 -91.64 10.22
N ALA A 2 72.09 -91.56 9.21
CA ALA A 2 72.47 -91.02 7.91
C ALA A 2 71.21 -90.60 7.15
N THR A 3 70.96 -89.29 7.19
CA THR A 3 70.41 -88.44 6.11
C THR A 3 69.38 -89.08 5.17
N GLU A 4 68.10 -88.90 5.49
CA GLU A 4 67.07 -88.84 4.44
C GLU A 4 67.32 -87.60 3.58
N THR A 5 67.81 -87.81 2.37
CA THR A 5 67.77 -86.80 1.30
C THR A 5 66.32 -86.55 0.94
N LYS A 6 65.74 -85.47 1.50
CA LYS A 6 64.51 -84.87 0.97
C LYS A 6 64.83 -84.35 -0.43
N ASP A 7 64.41 -85.08 -1.45
CA ASP A 7 64.45 -84.61 -2.83
C ASP A 7 63.53 -83.38 -2.95
N ILE A 8 64.14 -82.20 -2.99
CA ILE A 8 63.45 -80.92 -3.22
C ILE A 8 63.32 -80.74 -4.73
N VAL A 9 62.08 -80.59 -5.21
CA VAL A 9 61.78 -80.46 -6.66
C VAL A 9 62.03 -79.03 -7.14
N SER A 10 61.88 -78.04 -6.26
CA SER A 10 62.26 -76.63 -6.47
C SER A 10 62.56 -75.94 -5.13
N ALA A 11 63.02 -74.68 -5.14
CA ALA A 11 63.27 -73.95 -3.89
C ALA A 11 61.98 -73.71 -3.07
N CYS A 12 60.81 -73.80 -3.71
CA CYS A 12 59.52 -73.49 -3.11
C CYS A 12 58.58 -74.70 -2.92
N VAL A 13 58.91 -75.90 -3.43
CA VAL A 13 58.03 -77.09 -3.44
C VAL A 13 58.80 -78.36 -3.10
N ASP A 14 58.28 -79.17 -2.17
CA ASP A 14 58.86 -80.47 -1.79
C ASP A 14 58.48 -81.60 -2.75
N SER A 15 59.04 -82.81 -2.55
CA SER A 15 58.75 -84.01 -3.35
C SER A 15 57.29 -84.45 -3.34
N TYR A 16 56.47 -83.96 -2.41
CA TYR A 16 55.05 -84.26 -2.29
C TYR A 16 54.15 -83.16 -2.87
N GLY A 17 54.73 -82.13 -3.49
CA GLY A 17 53.99 -81.00 -4.06
C GLY A 17 53.51 -79.98 -3.02
N SER A 18 53.96 -80.09 -1.77
CA SER A 18 53.61 -79.17 -0.68
C SER A 18 54.62 -78.03 -0.60
N ALA A 19 54.14 -76.86 -0.19
CA ALA A 19 54.98 -75.67 -0.11
C ALA A 19 55.97 -75.77 1.08
N VAL A 20 57.24 -75.48 0.82
CA VAL A 20 58.31 -75.51 1.84
C VAL A 20 58.45 -74.13 2.48
N GLY A 21 58.37 -74.05 3.81
CA GLY A 21 58.52 -72.79 4.55
C GLY A 21 57.27 -71.90 4.51
N MET A 22 57.46 -70.57 4.55
CA MET A 22 56.38 -69.59 4.37
C MET A 22 56.16 -69.34 2.87
N PRO A 23 55.11 -69.89 2.26
CA PRO A 23 54.97 -69.92 0.80
C PRO A 23 54.92 -68.52 0.15
N GLN A 24 54.44 -67.53 0.90
CA GLN A 24 54.29 -66.13 0.47
C GLN A 24 55.62 -65.37 0.31
N LEU A 25 56.74 -65.87 0.83
CA LEU A 25 58.06 -65.23 0.71
C LEU A 25 58.97 -65.91 -0.31
N CYS A 26 58.45 -66.90 -1.05
CA CYS A 26 59.26 -67.66 -2.00
C CYS A 26 59.38 -66.94 -3.35
N GLY A 27 60.62 -66.64 -3.75
CA GLY A 27 60.92 -65.82 -4.94
C GLY A 27 60.41 -66.40 -6.26
N GLU A 28 60.30 -67.73 -6.38
CA GLU A 28 59.82 -68.38 -7.61
C GLU A 28 58.34 -68.05 -7.91
N TRP A 29 57.52 -67.80 -6.87
CA TRP A 29 56.09 -67.52 -7.03
C TRP A 29 55.80 -66.02 -7.22
N MET A 30 56.73 -65.17 -6.80
CA MET A 30 56.59 -63.71 -6.81
C MET A 30 56.41 -63.15 -8.23
N GLY A 31 57.05 -63.74 -9.24
CA GLY A 31 56.89 -63.31 -10.64
C GLY A 31 55.47 -63.47 -11.17
N ASN A 32 54.82 -64.60 -10.89
CA ASN A 32 53.43 -64.85 -11.28
C ASN A 32 52.46 -63.93 -10.51
N GLN A 33 52.69 -63.73 -9.21
CA GLN A 33 51.87 -62.81 -8.40
C GLN A 33 51.98 -61.36 -8.88
N ILE A 34 53.20 -60.88 -9.17
CA ILE A 34 53.41 -59.53 -9.72
C ILE A 34 52.75 -59.38 -11.09
N PHE A 35 52.84 -60.39 -11.96
CA PHE A 35 52.19 -60.36 -13.27
C PHE A 35 50.67 -60.15 -13.16
N TRP A 36 49.98 -60.96 -12.35
CA TRP A 36 48.54 -60.81 -12.14
C TRP A 36 48.18 -59.54 -11.37
N LEU A 37 49.02 -59.10 -10.44
CA LEU A 37 48.84 -57.81 -9.75
C LEU A 37 48.84 -56.67 -10.77
N VAL A 38 49.83 -56.63 -11.67
CA VAL A 38 49.92 -55.58 -12.69
C VAL A 38 48.71 -55.64 -13.63
N ILE A 39 48.31 -56.84 -14.08
CA ILE A 39 47.12 -57.00 -14.94
C ILE A 39 45.86 -56.50 -14.23
N THR A 40 45.62 -56.92 -13.00
CA THR A 40 44.40 -56.54 -12.26
C THR A 40 44.40 -55.05 -11.92
N LEU A 41 45.56 -54.47 -11.58
CA LEU A 41 45.72 -53.03 -11.38
C LEU A 41 45.38 -52.24 -12.65
N VAL A 42 45.89 -52.68 -13.81
CA VAL A 42 45.59 -52.04 -15.10
C VAL A 42 44.10 -52.14 -15.43
N VAL A 43 43.49 -53.31 -15.23
CA VAL A 43 42.05 -53.51 -15.47
C VAL A 43 41.22 -52.60 -14.55
N ILE A 44 41.52 -52.55 -13.25
CA ILE A 44 40.83 -51.67 -12.30
C ILE A 44 41.03 -50.20 -12.69
N PHE A 45 42.26 -49.80 -13.05
CA PHE A 45 42.56 -48.44 -13.49
C PHE A 45 41.74 -48.05 -14.73
N LEU A 46 41.62 -48.94 -15.71
CA LEU A 46 40.80 -48.70 -16.90
C LEU A 46 39.31 -48.59 -16.56
N ILE A 47 38.79 -49.44 -15.67
CA ILE A 47 37.39 -49.36 -15.23
C ILE A 47 37.13 -48.03 -14.49
N LEU A 48 38.01 -47.65 -13.57
CA LEU A 48 37.85 -46.40 -12.81
C LEU A 48 37.94 -45.17 -13.73
N SER A 49 38.95 -45.13 -14.60
CA SER A 49 39.18 -43.99 -15.50
C SER A 49 38.12 -43.85 -16.58
N ARG A 50 37.59 -44.95 -17.13
CA ARG A 50 36.59 -44.90 -18.21
C ARG A 50 35.14 -45.07 -17.80
N VAL A 51 34.86 -45.56 -16.60
CA VAL A 51 33.47 -45.81 -16.18
C VAL A 51 33.14 -45.10 -14.87
N ALA A 52 33.89 -45.33 -13.81
CA ALA A 52 33.51 -44.82 -12.48
C ALA A 52 33.67 -43.30 -12.37
N LEU A 53 34.85 -42.76 -12.68
CA LEU A 53 35.14 -41.33 -12.64
C LEU A 53 34.23 -40.48 -13.56
N PRO A 54 34.02 -40.84 -14.85
CA PRO A 54 33.14 -40.04 -15.70
C PRO A 54 31.68 -40.06 -15.24
N ARG A 55 31.18 -41.17 -14.66
CA ARG A 55 29.82 -41.21 -14.09
C ARG A 55 29.68 -40.28 -12.89
N ILE A 56 30.66 -40.26 -11.99
CA ILE A 56 30.66 -39.35 -10.84
C ILE A 56 30.74 -37.88 -11.31
N GLY A 57 31.61 -37.61 -12.30
CA GLY A 57 31.72 -36.29 -12.91
C GLY A 57 30.40 -35.80 -13.52
N ALA A 58 29.66 -36.68 -14.20
CA ALA A 58 28.35 -36.34 -14.76
C ALA A 58 27.32 -35.95 -13.69
N ILE A 59 27.25 -36.70 -12.59
CA ILE A 59 26.34 -36.39 -11.46
C ILE A 59 26.72 -35.06 -10.81
N LEU A 60 28.01 -34.80 -10.65
CA LEU A 60 28.49 -33.55 -10.05
C LEU A 60 28.18 -32.35 -10.95
N ALA A 61 28.39 -32.50 -12.26
CA ALA A 61 28.04 -31.49 -13.26
C ALA A 61 26.53 -31.23 -13.31
N GLU A 62 25.70 -32.27 -13.25
CA GLU A 62 24.24 -32.15 -13.19
C GLU A 62 23.81 -31.36 -11.94
N ARG A 63 24.32 -31.72 -10.76
CA ARG A 63 24.02 -31.00 -9.51
C ARG A 63 24.46 -29.53 -9.57
N GLN A 64 25.66 -29.28 -10.07
CA GLN A 64 26.17 -27.92 -10.22
C GLN A 64 25.30 -27.12 -11.19
N GLY A 65 24.91 -27.72 -12.32
CA GLY A 65 24.01 -27.12 -13.30
C GLY A 65 22.65 -26.76 -12.71
N THR A 66 22.03 -27.69 -11.97
CA THR A 66 20.74 -27.44 -11.29
C THR A 66 20.87 -26.32 -10.26
N ILE A 67 21.90 -26.34 -9.42
CA ILE A 67 22.12 -25.28 -8.41
C ILE A 67 22.30 -23.92 -9.08
N THR A 68 23.13 -23.83 -10.12
CA THR A 68 23.36 -22.57 -10.83
C THR A 68 22.08 -22.08 -11.52
N ASN A 69 21.30 -22.98 -12.12
CA ASN A 69 20.02 -22.64 -12.73
C ASN A 69 19.00 -22.15 -11.69
N ASP A 70 18.91 -22.81 -10.54
CA ASP A 70 18.00 -22.43 -9.45
C ASP A 70 18.39 -21.07 -8.85
N ILE A 71 19.70 -20.80 -8.70
CA ILE A 71 20.21 -19.50 -8.25
C ILE A 71 19.84 -18.41 -9.27
N ALA A 72 20.09 -18.64 -10.56
CA ALA A 72 19.75 -17.68 -11.61
C ALA A 72 18.23 -17.40 -11.66
N ALA A 73 17.41 -18.44 -11.54
CA ALA A 73 15.96 -18.29 -11.47
C ALA A 73 15.51 -17.51 -10.22
N ALA A 74 16.14 -17.77 -9.06
CA ALA A 74 15.85 -17.05 -7.83
C ALA A 74 16.24 -15.56 -7.93
N GLU A 75 17.38 -15.24 -8.55
CA GLU A 75 17.81 -13.86 -8.79
C GLU A 75 16.88 -13.12 -9.75
N ASP A 76 16.44 -13.76 -10.84
CA ASP A 76 15.47 -13.18 -11.78
C ASP A 76 14.11 -12.94 -11.10
N LEU A 77 13.61 -13.90 -10.32
CA LEU A 77 12.38 -13.72 -9.54
C LEU A 77 12.52 -12.60 -8.50
N LYS A 78 13.68 -12.49 -7.85
CA LYS A 78 13.95 -11.39 -6.90
C LYS A 78 13.98 -10.03 -7.61
N ALA A 79 14.61 -9.93 -8.78
CA ALA A 79 14.65 -8.71 -9.57
C ALA A 79 13.22 -8.28 -9.98
N LYS A 80 12.41 -9.22 -10.48
CA LYS A 80 11.00 -8.98 -10.83
C LYS A 80 10.16 -8.56 -9.63
N ALA A 81 10.41 -9.14 -8.46
CA ALA A 81 9.70 -8.76 -7.23
C ALA A 81 10.02 -7.33 -6.82
N VAL A 82 11.30 -6.93 -6.87
CA VAL A 82 11.72 -5.55 -6.57
C VAL A 82 11.14 -4.56 -7.59
N GLU A 83 11.18 -4.88 -8.88
CA GLU A 83 10.58 -4.04 -9.91
C GLU A 83 9.07 -3.87 -9.73
N ALA A 84 8.36 -4.96 -9.38
CA ALA A 84 6.94 -4.91 -9.08
C ALA A 84 6.63 -4.10 -7.80
N GLU A 85 7.47 -4.21 -6.77
CA GLU A 85 7.35 -3.43 -5.55
C GLU A 85 7.56 -1.93 -5.81
N ASP A 86 8.58 -1.57 -6.59
CA ASP A 86 8.84 -0.18 -6.98
C ASP A 86 7.70 0.39 -7.82
N ALA A 87 7.19 -0.36 -8.79
CA ALA A 87 6.05 0.04 -9.60
C ALA A 87 4.78 0.22 -8.76
N TYR A 88 4.52 -0.69 -7.82
CA TYR A 88 3.40 -0.59 -6.88
C TYR A 88 3.52 0.65 -5.98
N ASN A 89 4.69 0.87 -5.38
CA ASN A 89 4.95 2.02 -4.51
C ASN A 89 4.79 3.34 -5.27
N LYS A 90 5.27 3.40 -6.52
CA LYS A 90 5.07 4.55 -7.39
C LYS A 90 3.59 4.78 -7.69
N ALA A 91 2.87 3.75 -8.11
CA ALA A 91 1.43 3.85 -8.39
C ALA A 91 0.63 4.30 -7.15
N LEU A 92 1.01 3.83 -5.95
CA LEU A 92 0.40 4.24 -4.69
C LEU A 92 0.69 5.71 -4.36
N ALA A 93 1.91 6.18 -4.59
CA ALA A 93 2.28 7.58 -4.40
C ALA A 93 1.51 8.49 -5.37
N ASP A 94 1.46 8.12 -6.65
CA ASP A 94 0.74 8.84 -7.69
C ASP A 94 -0.77 8.90 -7.39
N ALA A 95 -1.37 7.79 -6.98
CA ALA A 95 -2.78 7.74 -6.59
C ALA A 95 -3.09 8.63 -5.37
N ARG A 96 -2.19 8.66 -4.37
CA ARG A 96 -2.33 9.55 -3.20
C ARG A 96 -2.22 11.02 -3.61
N ALA A 97 -1.28 11.37 -4.47
CA ALA A 97 -1.13 12.72 -4.99
C ALA A 97 -2.35 13.17 -5.80
N GLN A 98 -2.88 12.30 -6.67
CA GLN A 98 -4.11 12.56 -7.42
C GLN A 98 -5.31 12.74 -6.50
N ALA A 99 -5.49 11.88 -5.49
CA ALA A 99 -6.58 12.01 -4.54
C ALA A 99 -6.51 13.34 -3.76
N GLN A 100 -5.31 13.77 -3.37
CA GLN A 100 -5.11 15.07 -2.71
C GLN A 100 -5.41 16.24 -3.65
N ALA A 101 -5.01 16.15 -4.92
CA ALA A 101 -5.31 17.16 -5.94
C ALA A 101 -6.82 17.28 -6.16
N ILE A 102 -7.52 16.16 -6.34
CA ILE A 102 -8.98 16.13 -6.51
C ILE A 102 -9.68 16.71 -5.27
N ALA A 103 -9.23 16.35 -4.06
CA ALA A 103 -9.82 16.90 -2.83
C ALA A 103 -9.58 18.41 -2.69
N ALA A 104 -8.43 18.93 -3.14
CA ALA A 104 -8.15 20.35 -3.13
C ALA A 104 -9.00 21.10 -4.18
N GLU A 105 -9.11 20.55 -5.39
CA GLU A 105 -9.93 21.11 -6.47
C GLU A 105 -11.42 21.15 -6.07
N ALA A 106 -11.96 20.05 -5.56
CA ALA A 106 -13.35 20.00 -5.09
C ALA A 106 -13.61 21.00 -3.96
N ARG A 107 -12.67 21.20 -3.03
CA ARG A 107 -12.81 22.23 -1.99
C ARG A 107 -12.81 23.65 -2.56
N ALA A 108 -11.97 23.91 -3.57
CA ALA A 108 -11.92 25.21 -4.22
C ALA A 108 -13.23 25.50 -4.99
N GLU A 109 -13.77 24.51 -5.70
CA GLU A 109 -15.04 24.61 -6.40
C GLU A 109 -16.21 24.84 -5.43
N ILE A 110 -16.29 24.04 -4.36
CA ILE A 110 -17.31 24.22 -3.31
C ILE A 110 -17.23 25.61 -2.68
N GLN A 111 -16.02 26.12 -2.41
CA GLN A 111 -15.86 27.45 -1.83
C GLN A 111 -16.34 28.54 -2.81
N ALA A 112 -16.00 28.42 -4.09
CA ALA A 112 -16.46 29.37 -5.11
C ALA A 112 -18.00 29.38 -5.23
N ASP A 113 -18.63 28.20 -5.28
CA ASP A 113 -20.08 28.09 -5.32
C ASP A 113 -20.74 28.63 -4.05
N LEU A 114 -20.13 28.39 -2.89
CA LEU A 114 -20.60 28.92 -1.62
C LEU A 114 -20.53 30.45 -1.60
N ASP A 115 -19.44 31.05 -2.08
CA ASP A 115 -19.27 32.50 -2.14
C ASP A 115 -20.33 33.13 -3.07
N VAL A 116 -20.64 32.50 -4.20
CA VAL A 116 -21.72 32.93 -5.11
C VAL A 116 -23.09 32.83 -4.42
N ALA A 117 -23.36 31.72 -3.73
CA ALA A 117 -24.62 31.51 -3.03
C ALA A 117 -24.81 32.51 -1.87
N ILE A 118 -23.75 32.81 -1.12
CA ILE A 118 -23.75 33.82 -0.05
C ILE A 118 -24.03 35.20 -0.64
N ALA A 119 -23.32 35.61 -1.69
CA ALA A 119 -23.52 36.91 -2.32
C ALA A 119 -24.96 37.09 -2.83
N LYS A 120 -25.56 36.03 -3.39
CA LYS A 120 -26.96 36.03 -3.81
C LYS A 120 -27.92 36.13 -2.62
N ALA A 121 -27.69 35.35 -1.57
CA ALA A 121 -28.50 35.39 -0.36
C ALA A 121 -28.46 36.76 0.30
N ASP A 122 -27.29 37.39 0.40
CA ASP A 122 -27.12 38.73 0.94
C ASP A 122 -27.87 39.78 0.13
N ALA A 123 -27.85 39.68 -1.21
CA ALA A 123 -28.61 40.57 -2.07
C ALA A 123 -30.14 40.41 -1.88
N GLU A 124 -30.63 39.17 -1.77
CA GLU A 124 -32.04 38.89 -1.51
C GLU A 124 -32.48 39.38 -0.12
N ILE A 125 -31.65 39.16 0.91
CA ILE A 125 -31.88 39.66 2.27
C ILE A 125 -31.94 41.19 2.27
N ALA A 126 -31.00 41.86 1.62
CA ALA A 126 -30.97 43.32 1.54
C ALA A 126 -32.21 43.88 0.83
N ALA A 127 -32.64 43.26 -0.28
CA ALA A 127 -33.85 43.66 -0.98
C ALA A 127 -35.11 43.50 -0.10
N LYS A 128 -35.23 42.37 0.59
CA LYS A 128 -36.36 42.08 1.48
C LYS A 128 -36.38 42.97 2.72
N ALA A 129 -35.21 43.32 3.24
CA ALA A 129 -35.07 44.28 4.33
C ALA A 129 -35.57 45.66 3.89
N ALA A 130 -35.15 46.15 2.72
CA ALA A 130 -35.61 47.43 2.17
C ALA A 130 -37.14 47.45 1.91
N GLU A 131 -37.70 46.36 1.39
CA GLU A 131 -39.16 46.21 1.22
C GLU A 131 -39.88 46.26 2.57
N SER A 132 -39.37 45.54 3.57
CA SER A 132 -39.95 45.53 4.92
C SER A 132 -39.87 46.89 5.59
N GLU A 133 -38.75 47.62 5.42
CA GLU A 133 -38.59 48.99 5.92
C GLU A 133 -39.60 49.95 5.29
N ALA A 134 -39.83 49.85 3.97
CA ALA A 134 -40.85 50.65 3.29
C ALA A 134 -42.26 50.34 3.80
N ALA A 135 -42.61 49.06 3.95
CA ALA A 135 -43.90 48.64 4.49
C ALA A 135 -44.10 49.12 5.95
N ILE A 136 -43.07 49.04 6.79
CA ILE A 136 -43.10 49.57 8.15
C ILE A 136 -43.30 51.09 8.15
N ALA A 137 -42.63 51.81 7.24
CA ALA A 137 -42.79 53.26 7.12
C ALA A 137 -44.22 53.65 6.71
N GLU A 138 -44.83 52.91 5.77
CA GLU A 138 -46.23 53.10 5.35
C GLU A 138 -47.20 52.81 6.50
N ILE A 139 -47.04 51.69 7.21
CA ILE A 139 -47.85 51.35 8.39
C ILE A 139 -47.72 52.44 9.45
N ARG A 140 -46.51 52.95 9.68
CA ARG A 140 -46.28 54.03 10.64
C ARG A 140 -46.98 55.32 10.24
N ALA A 141 -46.96 55.69 8.96
CA ALA A 141 -47.67 56.85 8.46
C ALA A 141 -49.20 56.70 8.64
N GLY A 142 -49.77 55.57 8.22
CA GLY A 142 -51.21 55.29 8.38
C GLY A 142 -51.65 55.19 9.84
N ALA A 143 -50.77 54.69 10.72
CA ALA A 143 -51.02 54.68 12.16
C ALA A 143 -51.07 56.10 12.75
N LEU A 144 -50.19 57.01 12.31
CA LEU A 144 -50.24 58.41 12.75
C LEU A 144 -51.54 59.10 12.32
N ASP A 145 -52.01 58.85 11.11
CA ASP A 145 -53.28 59.40 10.61
C ASP A 145 -54.47 58.83 11.41
N SER A 146 -54.47 57.52 11.67
CA SER A 146 -55.50 56.86 12.48
C SER A 146 -55.51 57.37 13.93
N ILE A 147 -54.32 57.58 14.53
CA ILE A 147 -54.18 58.17 15.86
C ILE A 147 -54.73 59.59 15.88
N GLN A 148 -54.47 60.40 14.85
CA GLN A 148 -54.98 61.76 14.77
C GLN A 148 -56.52 61.79 14.68
N ALA A 149 -57.13 60.88 13.90
CA ALA A 149 -58.57 60.75 13.81
C ALA A 149 -59.18 60.33 15.16
N VAL A 150 -58.67 59.26 15.77
CA VAL A 150 -59.16 58.78 17.07
C VAL A 150 -58.96 59.82 18.17
N ALA A 151 -57.86 60.56 18.15
CA ALA A 151 -57.61 61.64 19.11
C ALA A 151 -58.63 62.79 18.96
N LYS A 152 -59.00 63.16 17.72
CA LYS A 152 -60.03 64.18 17.46
C LYS A 152 -61.40 63.73 17.95
N ASP A 153 -61.79 62.50 17.63
CA ASP A 153 -63.08 61.93 18.04
C ASP A 153 -63.17 61.82 19.57
N THR A 154 -62.17 61.21 20.20
CA THR A 154 -62.15 61.03 21.67
C THR A 154 -62.07 62.35 22.42
N ALA A 155 -61.30 63.33 21.95
CA ALA A 155 -61.27 64.66 22.57
C ALA A 155 -62.63 65.38 22.43
N GLY A 156 -63.30 65.26 21.28
CA GLY A 156 -64.66 65.76 21.08
C GLY A 156 -65.65 65.15 22.07
N GLU A 157 -65.65 63.82 22.19
CA GLU A 157 -66.50 63.10 23.15
C GLU A 157 -66.21 63.53 24.60
N ILE A 158 -64.94 63.65 25.00
CA ILE A 158 -64.57 64.10 26.35
C ILE A 158 -65.06 65.54 26.63
N VAL A 159 -64.93 66.46 25.67
CA VAL A 159 -65.40 67.86 25.83
C VAL A 159 -66.92 67.91 26.01
N THR A 160 -67.66 67.11 25.23
CA THR A 160 -69.13 67.02 25.39
C THR A 160 -69.53 66.38 26.71
N ALA A 161 -68.85 65.30 27.14
CA ALA A 161 -69.13 64.61 28.39
C ALA A 161 -68.87 65.48 29.64
N LEU A 162 -67.89 66.39 29.56
CA LEU A 162 -67.57 67.37 30.62
C LEU A 162 -68.46 68.62 30.59
N GLY A 163 -69.47 68.68 29.70
CA GLY A 163 -70.46 69.76 29.65
C GLY A 163 -70.05 70.98 28.83
N GLY A 164 -68.97 70.88 28.03
CA GLY A 164 -68.56 71.89 27.07
C GLY A 164 -69.24 71.72 25.70
N GLN A 165 -69.25 72.77 24.88
CA GLN A 165 -69.65 72.66 23.47
C GLN A 165 -68.42 72.28 22.64
N ALA A 166 -68.47 71.15 21.95
CA ALA A 166 -67.37 70.70 21.11
C ALA A 166 -67.22 71.64 19.90
N ASP A 167 -66.23 72.52 19.96
CA ASP A 167 -65.77 73.29 18.81
C ASP A 167 -64.78 72.43 18.01
N GLU A 168 -65.29 71.79 16.96
CA GLU A 168 -64.52 70.92 16.06
C GLU A 168 -63.27 71.61 15.50
N ALA A 169 -63.36 72.90 15.18
CA ALA A 169 -62.24 73.65 14.61
C ALA A 169 -61.15 73.91 15.65
N GLY A 170 -61.53 74.28 16.88
CA GLY A 170 -60.60 74.49 17.99
C GLY A 170 -59.91 73.20 18.44
N ILE A 171 -60.65 72.08 18.52
CA ILE A 171 -60.11 70.77 18.92
C ILE A 171 -59.15 70.25 17.84
N ALA A 172 -59.53 70.33 16.56
CA ALA A 172 -58.66 69.93 15.47
C ALA A 172 -57.36 70.75 15.44
N GLY A 173 -57.45 72.07 15.62
CA GLY A 173 -56.28 72.95 15.68
C GLY A 173 -55.34 72.65 16.86
N ALA A 174 -55.87 72.34 18.04
CA ALA A 174 -55.09 72.01 19.22
C ALA A 174 -54.36 70.66 19.10
N ILE A 175 -55.01 69.65 18.52
CA ILE A 175 -54.43 68.33 18.27
C ILE A 175 -53.36 68.41 17.18
N ASP A 176 -53.62 69.13 16.09
CA ASP A 176 -52.65 69.32 15.01
C ASP A 176 -51.40 70.07 15.49
N ALA A 177 -51.55 71.04 16.40
CA ALA A 177 -50.43 71.73 17.03
C ALA A 177 -49.61 70.80 17.94
N ARG A 178 -50.25 69.84 18.62
CA ARG A 178 -49.58 68.86 19.49
C ARG A 178 -48.92 67.71 18.74
N MET A 179 -49.41 67.35 17.56
CA MET A 179 -48.80 66.32 16.69
C MET A 179 -47.59 66.84 15.90
N LYS A 180 -47.45 68.17 15.77
CA LYS A 180 -46.34 68.84 15.05
C LYS A 180 -45.18 69.29 15.96
N GLY A 181 -45.32 69.20 17.28
CA GLY A 181 -44.31 69.59 18.28
C GLY A 181 -43.60 68.40 18.87
#